data_AF-A0A960WDW8-F1
#
_entry.id   AF-A0A960WDW8-F1
#
_cell.length_a   1.000
_cell.length_b   1.000
_cell.length_c   1.000
_cell.angle_alpha   90.00
_cell.angle_beta   90.00
_cell.angle_gamma   90.00
#
_symmetry.space_group_name_H-M   'P 1'
#
loop_
_entity.id
_entity.type
_entity.pdbx_description
1 polymer ?
#
loop_
_entity_poly.entity_id
_entity_poly.type
_entity_poly.pdbx_seq_one_letter_code
_entity_poly.pdbx_strand_id
1 'polypeptide(L)' 'LQASLMLPRYHQQWLPDEIRVEEGFDPAIAGKLEAKGHVIHTQDLGCKVQAASMQSQQSVSAFSDMRGAGKALAF' A
#
# COMPACT_ATOMS: atom_id res chain seq x y z
N LEU A 1 -0.42 5.60 -11.35
CA LEU A 1 -1.27 5.99 -10.20
C LEU A 1 -2.06 4.81 -9.65
N GLN A 2 -2.97 4.22 -10.45
CA GLN A 2 -3.78 3.08 -10.02
C GLN A 2 -2.96 1.92 -9.45
N ALA A 3 -1.99 1.42 -10.22
CA ALA A 3 -1.16 0.28 -9.83
C ALA A 3 -0.43 0.51 -8.50
N SER A 4 0.11 1.72 -8.28
CA SER A 4 0.82 2.08 -7.05
C SER A 4 -0.05 2.04 -5.79
N LEU A 5 -1.37 2.24 -5.94
CA LEU A 5 -2.30 2.28 -4.81
C LEU A 5 -2.95 0.92 -4.54
N MET A 6 -2.98 0.04 -5.53
CA MET A 6 -3.56 -1.30 -5.44
C MET A 6 -2.58 -2.37 -4.96
N LEU A 7 -1.27 -2.13 -5.02
CA LEU A 7 -0.27 -3.07 -4.49
C LEU A 7 -0.37 -3.22 -2.95
N PRO A 8 -0.07 -4.41 -2.41
CA PRO A 8 0.05 -4.64 -0.97
C PRO A 8 1.11 -3.74 -0.35
N ARG A 9 0.86 -3.28 0.87
CA ARG A 9 1.76 -2.40 1.63
C ARG A 9 2.45 -3.13 2.76
N TYR A 10 3.54 -2.54 3.23
CA TYR A 10 4.24 -2.94 4.43
C TYR A 10 4.67 -1.72 5.24
N HIS A 11 4.91 -1.90 6.53
CA HIS A 11 5.34 -0.83 7.43
C HIS A 11 6.22 -1.37 8.56
N GLN A 12 7.21 -0.57 8.97
CA GLN A 12 7.96 -0.74 10.21
C GLN A 12 8.27 0.65 10.80
N GLN A 13 7.96 0.82 12.07
CA GLN A 13 8.07 2.00 12.94
C GLN A 13 9.07 1.81 14.10
N TRP A 14 10.03 0.89 13.96
CA TRP A 14 11.07 0.55 14.95
C TRP A 14 10.56 -0.20 16.20
N LEU A 15 9.54 0.32 16.90
CA LEU A 15 8.90 -0.34 18.04
C LEU A 15 7.38 -0.46 17.81
N PRO A 16 6.78 -1.67 17.95
CA PRO A 16 7.44 -2.97 18.13
C PRO A 16 8.38 -3.32 16.96
N ASP A 17 9.38 -4.18 17.20
CA ASP A 17 10.34 -4.57 16.16
C ASP A 17 9.75 -5.66 15.24
N GLU A 18 8.83 -5.25 14.38
CA GLU A 18 8.13 -6.11 13.44
C GLU A 18 7.85 -5.40 12.11
N ILE A 19 7.78 -6.18 11.03
CA ILE A 19 7.30 -5.70 9.75
C ILE A 19 5.84 -6.09 9.64
N ARG A 20 4.96 -5.09 9.61
CA ARG A 20 3.54 -5.30 9.32
C ARG A 20 3.32 -5.33 7.83
N VAL A 21 2.62 -6.33 7.31
CA VAL A 21 2.30 -6.49 5.89
C VAL A 21 0.80 -6.64 5.68
N GLU A 22 0.29 -6.12 4.57
CA GLU A 22 -1.09 -6.35 4.16
C GLU A 22 -1.29 -7.74 3.54
N GLU A 23 -2.55 -8.17 3.42
CA GLU A 23 -2.91 -9.38 2.68
C GLU A 23 -2.44 -9.31 1.22
N GLY A 24 -2.00 -10.45 0.69
CA GLY A 24 -1.48 -10.55 -0.67
C GLY A 24 -0.01 -10.12 -0.84
N PHE A 25 0.71 -9.82 0.24
CA PHE A 25 2.16 -9.63 0.20
C PHE A 25 2.89 -10.89 -0.31
N ASP A 26 3.96 -10.69 -1.09
CA ASP A 26 4.67 -11.79 -1.76
C ASP A 26 5.33 -12.74 -0.72
N PRO A 27 4.91 -14.03 -0.67
CA PRO A 27 5.42 -14.98 0.31
C PRO A 27 6.91 -15.31 0.11
N ALA A 28 7.42 -15.21 -1.13
CA ALA A 28 8.85 -15.43 -1.40
C ALA A 28 9.70 -14.27 -0.87
N ILE A 29 9.17 -13.04 -0.87
CA ILE A 29 9.82 -11.90 -0.24
C ILE A 29 9.72 -12.00 1.28
N ALA A 30 8.57 -12.40 1.82
CA ALA A 30 8.38 -12.62 3.24
C ALA A 30 9.42 -13.62 3.80
N GLY A 31 9.57 -14.79 3.16
CA GLY A 31 10.57 -15.78 3.60
C GLY A 31 12.01 -15.29 3.54
N LYS A 32 12.36 -14.43 2.57
CA LYS A 32 13.70 -13.80 2.51
C LYS A 32 13.93 -12.81 3.64
N LEU A 33 12.89 -12.12 4.08
CA LEU A 33 12.95 -11.18 5.20
C LEU A 33 13.01 -11.91 6.54
N GLU A 34 12.23 -12.98 6.71
CA GLU A 34 12.30 -13.87 7.87
C GLU A 34 13.69 -14.52 8.00
N ALA A 35 14.29 -14.97 6.89
CA ALA A 35 15.65 -15.51 6.87
C ALA A 35 16.72 -14.48 7.29
N LYS A 36 16.41 -13.17 7.21
CA LYS A 36 17.26 -12.09 7.71
C LYS A 36 17.01 -11.76 9.18
N GLY A 37 16.07 -12.45 9.84
CA GLY A 37 15.71 -12.25 11.24
C GLY A 37 14.57 -11.27 11.47
N HIS A 38 13.87 -10.81 10.43
CA HIS A 38 12.71 -9.95 10.60
C HIS A 38 11.49 -10.76 11.05
N VAL A 39 10.76 -10.22 12.02
CA VAL A 39 9.44 -10.73 12.39
C VAL A 39 8.40 -10.10 11.46
N ILE A 40 7.59 -10.91 10.80
CA ILE A 40 6.55 -10.43 9.89
C ILE A 40 5.16 -10.73 10.47
N HIS A 41 4.30 -9.72 10.49
CA HIS A 41 2.91 -9.84 10.92
C HIS A 41 1.96 -9.38 9.82
N THR A 42 1.05 -10.26 9.41
CA THR A 42 -0.03 -9.88 8.49
C THR A 42 -1.12 -9.13 9.26
N GLN A 43 -1.31 -7.85 8.94
CA GLN A 43 -2.30 -7.00 9.59
C GLN A 43 -2.71 -5.86 8.67
N ASP A 44 -3.98 -5.46 8.72
CA ASP A 44 -4.43 -4.23 8.09
C ASP A 44 -3.68 -3.01 8.65
N LEU A 45 -3.06 -2.21 7.78
CA LEU A 45 -2.36 -0.99 8.14
C LEU A 45 -3.32 0.17 8.38
N GLY A 46 -4.59 0.05 7.97
CA GLY A 46 -5.65 1.02 8.21
C GLY A 46 -5.53 2.32 7.41
N CYS A 47 -4.52 2.45 6.54
CA CYS A 47 -4.27 3.61 5.71
C CYS A 47 -5.16 3.62 4.46
N LYS A 48 -5.87 4.74 4.21
CA LYS A 48 -6.64 4.96 2.98
C LYS A 48 -6.06 6.15 2.23
N VAL A 49 -5.55 5.91 1.02
CA VAL A 49 -4.87 6.95 0.23
C VAL A 49 -5.82 7.51 -0.83
N GLN A 50 -5.85 8.83 -0.98
CA GLN A 50 -6.51 9.50 -2.10
C GLN A 50 -5.43 10.23 -2.89
N ALA A 51 -5.37 10.01 -4.20
CA ALA A 51 -4.33 10.62 -5.01
C ALA A 51 -4.87 11.12 -6.35
N ALA A 52 -4.27 12.21 -6.82
CA ALA A 52 -4.46 12.73 -8.15
C ALA A 52 -3.08 13.03 -8.77
N SER A 53 -2.96 12.82 -10.07
CA SER A 53 -1.77 13.06 -10.86
C SER A 53 -2.15 13.81 -12.13
N MET A 54 -1.47 14.92 -12.38
CA MET A 54 -1.65 15.69 -13.60
C MET A 54 -0.89 15.00 -14.73
N GLN A 55 -1.59 14.56 -15.77
CA GLN A 55 -1.00 13.95 -16.97
C GLN A 55 -0.61 15.01 -18.00
N SER A 56 -1.36 16.12 -18.04
CA SER A 56 -1.07 17.31 -18.85
C SER A 56 -1.78 18.54 -18.24
N GLN A 57 -1.58 19.74 -18.78
CA GLN A 57 -2.25 20.95 -18.29
C GLN A 57 -3.80 20.88 -18.28
N GLN A 58 -4.38 19.95 -19.04
CA GLN A 58 -5.83 19.78 -19.19
C GLN A 58 -6.31 18.37 -18.80
N SER A 59 -5.43 17.51 -18.27
CA SER A 59 -5.76 16.12 -17.96
C SER A 59 -5.25 15.73 -16.57
N VAL A 60 -6.17 15.21 -15.75
CA VAL A 60 -5.90 14.72 -14.40
C VAL A 60 -6.39 13.28 -14.30
N SER A 61 -5.55 12.41 -13.77
CA SER A 61 -5.91 11.06 -13.34
C SER A 61 -6.03 11.05 -11.83
N ALA A 62 -7.18 10.65 -11.30
CA ALA A 62 -7.41 10.51 -9.87
C ALA A 62 -7.76 9.07 -9.52
N PHE A 63 -7.33 8.61 -8.35
CA PHE A 63 -7.64 7.26 -7.86
C PHE A 63 -7.95 7.28 -6.37
N SER A 64 -9.01 6.56 -6.01
CA SER A 64 -9.43 6.33 -4.64
C SER A 64 -9.01 4.93 -4.24
N ASP A 65 -8.34 4.80 -3.10
CA ASP A 65 -7.90 3.51 -2.58
C ASP A 65 -9.10 2.60 -2.29
N MET A 66 -9.06 1.40 -2.88
CA MET A 66 -10.07 0.35 -2.76
C MET A 66 -10.24 -0.19 -1.34
N ARG A 67 -9.27 0.06 -0.44
CA ARG A 67 -9.39 -0.26 0.99
C ARG A 67 -10.39 0.65 1.72
N GLY A 68 -10.83 1.74 1.10
CA GLY A 68 -11.88 2.64 1.59
C GLY A 68 -13.11 2.67 0.69
N ALA A 69 -14.21 3.24 1.18
CA ALA A 69 -15.46 3.38 0.43
C ALA A 69 -15.50 4.61 -0.51
N GLY A 70 -14.34 5.14 -0.90
CA GLY A 70 -14.23 6.38 -1.67
C GLY A 70 -14.36 6.19 -3.19
N LYS A 71 -14.58 7.29 -3.91
CA LYS A 71 -14.55 7.34 -5.38
C LYS A 71 -13.80 8.59 -5.85
N ALA A 72 -12.97 8.43 -6.88
CA ALA A 72 -12.32 9.54 -7.56
C ALA A 72 -13.12 9.90 -8.83
N LEU A 73 -13.39 11.19 -9.02
CA LEU A 73 -14.11 11.75 -10.16
C LEU A 73 -13.33 12.93 -10.70
N ALA A 74 -13.21 13.03 -12.02
CA ALA A 74 -12.63 14.17 -12.75
C ALA A 74 -13.57 14.51 -13.92
N PHE A 75 -13.64 15.80 -14.26
CA PHE A 75 -14.47 16.35 -15.33
C PHE A 75 -13.62 17.19 -16.29
#